data_AF-W6QDT0-F1
#
_entry.id   AF-W6QDT0-F1
#
_cell.length_a   1.000
_cell.length_b   1.000
_cell.length_c   1.000
_cell.angle_alpha   90.00
_cell.angle_beta   90.00
_cell.angle_gamma   90.00
#
_symmetry.space_group_name_H-M   'P 1'
#
loop_
_entity.id
_entity.type
_entity.pdbx_description
1 polymer ?
#
loop_
_entity_poly.entity_id
_entity_poly.type
_entity_poly.pdbx_seq_one_letter_code
_entity_poly.pdbx_strand_id
1 'polypeptide(L)'
;MELLGILSTSFLISHWLICIIGAALLSTIYRRLTNSLSHIPGPEISKCTDANYTYNWLNGTVPMYIHQLHGKYCPTVRIIPDQIDICDTDAVKETHKTNSQFSKTTFYRKLAIGNEPTVFSTTDRHFHTHRRRLLASPISNSSLARLEPLIANRVRIAVEKITMDIIAHGVTDVFKWWLFMATDIIGELTFGDSFRMLESSHQ
;
A
#
# COMPACT_ATOMS: atom_id res chain seq x y z
N MET A 1 54.35 -7.64 -20.73
CA MET A 1 53.68 -8.60 -19.81
C MET A 1 52.33 -8.08 -19.31
N GLU A 2 52.18 -6.79 -19.00
CA GLU A 2 50.92 -6.22 -18.49
C GLU A 2 49.76 -6.24 -19.50
N LEU A 3 50.01 -5.96 -20.78
CA LEU A 3 48.98 -5.95 -21.84
C LEU A 3 48.29 -7.32 -22.05
N LEU A 4 49.03 -8.42 -21.87
CA LEU A 4 48.47 -9.79 -21.98
C LEU A 4 47.58 -10.14 -20.78
N GLY A 5 47.85 -9.57 -19.59
CA GLY A 5 47.01 -9.73 -18.41
C GLY A 5 45.70 -8.94 -18.48
N ILE A 6 45.71 -7.77 -19.13
CA ILE A 6 44.50 -6.96 -19.35
C ILE A 6 43.58 -7.60 -20.40
N LEU A 7 44.14 -8.23 -21.43
CA LEU A 7 43.39 -8.97 -22.45
C LEU A 7 42.76 -10.26 -21.91
N SER A 8 43.46 -10.99 -21.01
CA SER A 8 42.90 -12.21 -20.41
C SER A 8 41.79 -11.92 -19.39
N THR A 9 41.95 -10.88 -18.57
CA THR A 9 40.93 -10.45 -17.60
C THR A 9 39.67 -9.92 -18.28
N SER A 10 39.79 -9.14 -19.35
CA SER A 10 38.64 -8.67 -20.14
C SER A 10 37.86 -9.81 -20.81
N PHE A 11 38.55 -10.84 -21.32
CA PHE A 11 37.89 -12.03 -21.86
C PHE A 11 37.13 -12.81 -20.79
N LEU A 12 37.73 -13.00 -19.60
CA LEU A 12 37.06 -13.65 -18.46
C LEU A 12 35.80 -12.88 -18.02
N ILE A 13 35.89 -11.54 -17.88
CA ILE A 13 34.76 -10.70 -17.52
C ILE A 13 33.64 -10.82 -18.56
N SER A 14 33.98 -10.78 -19.86
CA SER A 14 32.99 -10.93 -20.93
C SER A 14 32.27 -12.29 -20.90
N HIS A 15 33.01 -13.37 -20.61
CA HIS A 15 32.44 -14.71 -20.50
C HIS A 15 31.50 -14.84 -19.31
N TRP A 16 31.88 -14.31 -18.14
CA TRP A 16 31.02 -14.26 -16.97
C TRP A 16 29.74 -13.44 -17.24
N LEU A 17 29.85 -12.29 -17.90
CA LEU A 17 28.69 -11.48 -18.29
C LEU A 17 27.74 -12.25 -19.22
N ILE A 18 28.28 -12.93 -20.24
CA ILE A 18 27.47 -13.75 -21.16
C ILE A 18 26.76 -14.88 -20.40
N CYS A 19 27.45 -15.58 -19.50
CA CYS A 19 26.85 -16.63 -18.68
C CYS A 19 25.74 -16.09 -17.77
N ILE A 20 25.94 -14.93 -17.15
CA ILE A 20 24.93 -14.28 -16.29
C ILE A 20 23.70 -13.89 -17.11
N ILE A 21 23.90 -13.25 -18.27
CA ILE A 21 22.80 -12.86 -19.17
C ILE A 21 22.04 -14.09 -19.67
N GLY A 22 22.77 -15.13 -20.10
CA GLY A 22 22.17 -16.39 -20.54
C GLY A 22 21.35 -17.07 -19.45
N ALA A 23 21.86 -17.14 -18.23
CA ALA A 23 21.14 -17.69 -17.08
C ALA A 23 19.90 -16.86 -16.72
N ALA A 24 19.99 -15.53 -16.76
CA ALA A 24 18.87 -14.63 -16.49
C ALA A 24 17.75 -14.77 -17.54
N LEU A 25 18.12 -14.88 -18.82
CA LEU A 25 17.17 -15.11 -19.91
C LEU A 25 16.48 -16.46 -19.76
N LEU A 26 17.25 -17.54 -19.52
CA LEU A 26 16.70 -18.87 -19.33
C LEU A 26 15.74 -18.92 -18.13
N SER A 27 16.12 -18.32 -17.01
CA SER A 27 15.27 -18.20 -15.81
C SER A 27 13.98 -17.44 -16.11
N THR A 28 14.05 -16.36 -16.89
CA THR A 28 12.87 -15.55 -17.25
C THR A 28 11.92 -16.32 -18.17
N ILE A 29 12.45 -17.03 -19.17
CA ILE A 29 11.67 -17.87 -20.07
C ILE A 29 11.03 -19.03 -19.29
N TYR A 30 11.82 -19.72 -18.47
CA TYR A 30 11.34 -20.80 -17.62
C TYR A 30 10.20 -20.32 -16.72
N ARG A 31 10.38 -19.20 -16.01
CA ARG A 31 9.35 -18.62 -15.16
C ARG A 31 8.11 -18.20 -15.97
N ARG A 32 8.27 -17.65 -17.17
CA ARG A 32 7.13 -17.28 -18.02
C ARG A 32 6.30 -18.48 -18.44
N LEU A 33 6.94 -19.60 -18.77
CA LEU A 33 6.29 -20.83 -19.24
C LEU A 33 5.68 -21.67 -18.12
N THR A 34 6.34 -21.73 -16.95
CA THR A 34 5.92 -22.57 -15.83
C THR A 34 5.00 -21.87 -14.82
N ASN A 35 4.86 -20.55 -14.91
CA ASN A 35 4.02 -19.80 -13.99
C ASN A 35 2.54 -20.03 -14.31
N SER A 36 1.74 -20.33 -13.27
CA SER A 36 0.30 -20.56 -13.35
C SER A 36 -0.48 -19.36 -13.91
N LEU A 37 0.07 -18.15 -13.80
CA LEU A 37 -0.48 -16.89 -14.29
C LEU A 37 -0.07 -16.59 -15.76
N SER A 38 0.55 -17.52 -16.46
CA SER A 38 0.98 -17.36 -17.87
C SER A 38 -0.16 -17.10 -18.84
N HIS A 39 -1.35 -17.67 -18.56
CA HIS A 39 -2.56 -17.50 -19.36
C HIS A 39 -3.23 -16.12 -19.19
N ILE A 40 -2.86 -15.35 -18.17
CA ILE A 40 -3.49 -14.08 -17.84
C ILE A 40 -2.92 -12.97 -18.75
N PRO A 41 -3.79 -12.16 -19.40
CA PRO A 41 -3.35 -11.12 -20.31
C PRO A 41 -2.64 -9.97 -19.57
N GLY A 42 -1.78 -9.24 -20.28
CA GLY A 42 -1.05 -8.10 -19.75
C GLY A 42 0.14 -7.73 -20.64
N PRO A 43 0.84 -6.62 -20.32
CA PRO A 43 2.04 -6.22 -21.04
C PRO A 43 3.09 -7.32 -21.05
N GLU A 44 3.82 -7.49 -22.16
CA GLU A 44 4.86 -8.51 -22.27
C GLU A 44 5.96 -8.32 -21.23
N ILE A 45 6.28 -7.07 -20.91
CA ILE A 45 7.24 -6.72 -19.85
C ILE A 45 6.75 -7.23 -18.49
N SER A 46 5.47 -7.04 -18.15
CA SER A 46 4.85 -7.50 -16.89
C SER A 46 4.85 -9.01 -16.72
N LYS A 47 4.89 -9.78 -17.81
CA LYS A 47 5.01 -11.25 -17.75
C LYS A 47 6.44 -11.69 -17.37
N CYS A 48 7.44 -10.85 -17.66
CA CYS A 48 8.87 -11.16 -17.56
C CYS A 48 9.59 -10.43 -16.41
N THR A 49 9.10 -9.28 -15.96
CA THR A 49 9.74 -8.47 -14.91
C THR A 49 8.72 -7.49 -14.33
N ASP A 50 9.02 -6.94 -13.15
CA ASP A 50 8.28 -5.88 -12.50
C ASP A 50 8.75 -4.47 -12.92
N ALA A 51 9.76 -4.34 -13.78
CA ALA A 51 10.41 -3.08 -14.12
C ALA A 51 9.44 -1.92 -14.45
N ASN A 52 8.42 -2.17 -15.28
CA ASN A 52 7.44 -1.13 -15.64
C ASN A 52 6.56 -0.74 -14.44
N TYR A 53 6.17 -1.72 -13.62
CA TYR A 53 5.43 -1.45 -12.40
C TYR A 53 6.28 -0.63 -11.41
N THR A 54 7.54 -1.01 -11.22
CA THR A 54 8.50 -0.31 -10.36
C THR A 54 8.77 1.11 -10.84
N TYR A 55 8.90 1.34 -12.15
CA TYR A 55 8.99 2.68 -12.72
C TYR A 55 7.77 3.54 -12.37
N ASN A 56 6.56 3.00 -12.56
CA ASN A 56 5.34 3.71 -12.19
C ASN A 56 5.21 3.92 -10.67
N TRP A 57 5.70 2.98 -9.87
CA TRP A 57 5.75 3.10 -8.41
C TRP A 57 6.63 4.27 -7.97
N LEU A 58 7.84 4.38 -8.53
CA LEU A 58 8.77 5.46 -8.25
C LEU A 58 8.25 6.84 -8.70
N ASN A 59 7.47 6.88 -9.78
CA ASN A 59 6.84 8.11 -10.28
C ASN A 59 5.50 8.44 -9.62
N GLY A 60 4.96 7.57 -8.76
CA GLY A 60 3.64 7.74 -8.16
C GLY A 60 2.47 7.61 -9.14
N THR A 61 2.67 6.94 -10.29
CA THR A 61 1.70 6.84 -11.39
C THR A 61 1.00 5.48 -11.47
N VAL A 62 1.21 4.59 -10.49
CA VAL A 62 0.63 3.23 -10.46
C VAL A 62 -0.89 3.21 -10.67
N PRO A 63 -1.71 4.04 -10.00
CA PRO A 63 -3.16 4.01 -10.19
C PRO A 63 -3.57 4.30 -11.64
N MET A 64 -2.93 5.29 -12.27
CA MET A 64 -3.20 5.65 -13.67
C MET A 64 -2.73 4.55 -14.63
N TYR A 65 -1.56 3.96 -14.37
CA TYR A 65 -1.03 2.85 -15.15
C TYR A 65 -1.96 1.63 -15.10
N ILE A 66 -2.38 1.20 -13.91
CA ILE A 66 -3.31 0.08 -13.73
C ILE A 66 -4.66 0.38 -14.39
N HIS A 67 -5.17 1.60 -14.26
CA HIS A 67 -6.42 2.00 -14.92
C HIS A 67 -6.32 1.89 -16.45
N GLN A 68 -5.23 2.36 -17.06
CA GLN A 68 -4.99 2.22 -18.50
C GLN A 68 -4.90 0.75 -18.93
N LEU A 69 -4.27 -0.10 -18.12
CA LEU A 69 -4.19 -1.53 -18.40
C LEU A 69 -5.58 -2.18 -18.39
N HIS A 70 -6.43 -1.86 -17.42
CA HIS A 70 -7.81 -2.35 -17.40
C HIS A 70 -8.63 -1.84 -18.58
N GLY A 71 -8.38 -0.62 -19.09
CA GLY A 71 -8.97 -0.15 -20.34
C GLY A 71 -8.70 -1.06 -21.55
N LYS A 72 -7.65 -1.89 -21.52
CA LYS A 72 -7.26 -2.80 -22.62
C LYS A 72 -7.47 -4.28 -22.31
N TYR A 73 -7.32 -4.69 -21.06
CA TYR A 73 -7.22 -6.10 -20.65
C TYR A 73 -8.30 -6.54 -19.64
N CYS A 74 -9.29 -5.69 -19.34
CA CYS A 74 -10.41 -6.01 -18.45
C CYS A 74 -10.96 -7.43 -18.70
N PRO A 75 -11.29 -8.22 -17.64
CA PRO A 75 -11.39 -7.84 -16.23
C PRO A 75 -10.14 -8.09 -15.37
N THR A 76 -9.17 -8.85 -15.87
CA THR A 76 -8.01 -9.27 -15.09
C THR A 76 -6.75 -9.04 -15.89
N VAL A 77 -5.79 -8.32 -15.30
CA VAL A 77 -4.52 -8.00 -15.96
C VAL A 77 -3.34 -8.38 -15.10
N ARG A 78 -2.32 -8.97 -15.71
CA ARG A 78 -1.05 -9.28 -15.07
C ARG A 78 -0.17 -8.02 -15.04
N ILE A 79 0.13 -7.55 -13.84
CA ILE A 79 0.89 -6.30 -13.61
C ILE A 79 2.38 -6.56 -13.39
N ILE A 80 2.72 -7.67 -12.74
CA ILE A 80 4.08 -8.20 -12.55
C ILE A 80 4.05 -9.74 -12.64
N PRO A 81 5.19 -10.45 -12.68
CA PRO A 81 5.19 -11.87 -12.97
C PRO A 81 4.37 -12.73 -12.00
N ASP A 82 4.29 -12.38 -10.74
CA ASP A 82 3.61 -13.13 -9.67
C ASP A 82 2.37 -12.41 -9.11
N GLN A 83 1.92 -11.34 -9.78
CA GLN A 83 0.77 -10.55 -9.32
C GLN A 83 -0.14 -10.15 -10.48
N ILE A 84 -1.42 -10.15 -10.17
CA ILE A 84 -2.49 -9.71 -11.05
C ILE A 84 -3.29 -8.61 -10.37
N ASP A 85 -3.90 -7.76 -11.17
CA ASP A 85 -4.90 -6.79 -10.76
C ASP A 85 -6.23 -7.18 -11.38
N ILE A 86 -7.31 -7.10 -10.58
CA ILE A 86 -8.64 -7.59 -10.95
C ILE A 86 -9.65 -6.45 -10.77
N CYS A 87 -10.36 -6.14 -11.85
CA CYS A 87 -11.46 -5.17 -11.88
C CYS A 87 -12.79 -5.92 -12.02
N ASP A 88 -13.13 -6.72 -11.01
CA ASP A 88 -14.39 -7.47 -10.93
C ASP A 88 -14.94 -7.48 -9.50
N THR A 89 -16.21 -7.10 -9.35
CA THR A 89 -16.88 -7.02 -8.05
C THR A 89 -17.04 -8.39 -7.39
N ASP A 90 -17.21 -9.46 -8.16
CA ASP A 90 -17.43 -10.79 -7.58
C ASP A 90 -16.11 -11.39 -7.09
N ALA A 91 -15.01 -11.20 -7.82
CA ALA A 91 -13.67 -11.51 -7.35
C ALA A 91 -13.32 -10.76 -6.04
N VAL A 92 -13.68 -9.47 -5.93
CA VAL A 92 -13.48 -8.69 -4.70
C VAL A 92 -14.23 -9.28 -3.51
N LYS A 93 -15.51 -9.64 -3.68
CA LYS A 93 -16.33 -10.29 -2.64
C LYS A 93 -15.73 -11.62 -2.21
N GLU A 94 -15.32 -12.45 -3.17
CA GLU A 94 -14.73 -13.76 -2.90
C GLU A 94 -13.41 -13.64 -2.13
N THR A 95 -12.59 -12.64 -2.48
CA THR A 95 -11.28 -12.39 -1.84
C THR A 95 -11.42 -11.86 -0.42
N HIS A 96 -12.42 -11.03 -0.14
CA HIS A 96 -12.57 -10.31 1.15
C HIS A 96 -13.58 -10.94 2.12
N LYS A 97 -14.21 -12.07 1.79
CA LYS A 97 -15.17 -12.72 2.69
C LYS A 97 -14.51 -13.20 4.00
N THR A 98 -15.31 -13.28 5.07
CA THR A 98 -14.87 -13.64 6.45
C THR A 98 -14.16 -14.99 6.56
N ASN A 99 -14.33 -15.89 5.58
CA ASN A 99 -13.67 -17.20 5.45
C ASN A 99 -12.92 -17.37 4.13
N SER A 100 -12.40 -16.27 3.57
CA SER A 100 -11.60 -16.29 2.36
C SER A 100 -10.37 -17.20 2.54
N GLN A 101 -10.04 -17.96 1.48
CA GLN A 101 -8.82 -18.75 1.41
C GLN A 101 -7.59 -17.87 1.10
N PHE A 102 -7.83 -16.63 0.65
CA PHE A 102 -6.78 -15.69 0.34
C PHE A 102 -6.23 -15.06 1.62
N SER A 103 -4.91 -15.16 1.79
CA SER A 103 -4.19 -14.54 2.91
C SER A 103 -3.43 -13.31 2.45
N LYS A 104 -3.21 -12.37 3.37
CA LYS A 104 -2.35 -11.21 3.12
C LYS A 104 -0.94 -11.69 2.76
N THR A 105 -0.35 -11.06 1.75
CA THR A 105 1.02 -11.36 1.34
C THR A 105 2.03 -10.82 2.35
N THR A 106 3.27 -11.29 2.28
CA THR A 106 4.38 -10.82 3.11
C THR A 106 4.66 -9.32 2.97
N PHE A 107 4.17 -8.68 1.90
CA PHE A 107 4.18 -7.23 1.72
C PHE A 107 3.62 -6.49 2.94
N TYR A 108 2.54 -6.98 3.55
CA TYR A 108 1.94 -6.34 4.72
C TYR A 108 2.88 -6.24 5.93
N ARG A 109 3.85 -7.14 6.05
CA ARG A 109 4.87 -7.06 7.12
C ARG A 109 5.80 -5.87 6.94
N LYS A 110 6.01 -5.41 5.70
CA LYS A 110 6.80 -4.20 5.41
C LYS A 110 6.10 -2.91 5.86
N LEU A 111 4.79 -2.99 6.15
CA LEU A 111 3.97 -1.89 6.66
C LEU A 111 3.86 -1.91 8.19
N ALA A 112 4.53 -2.86 8.86
CA ALA A 112 4.59 -2.87 10.32
C ALA A 112 5.45 -1.71 10.82
N ILE A 113 5.01 -1.09 11.92
CA ILE A 113 5.77 -0.05 12.62
C ILE A 113 6.48 -0.75 13.78
N GLY A 114 7.81 -0.85 13.71
CA GLY A 114 8.62 -1.60 14.67
C GLY A 114 8.62 -3.11 14.40
N ASN A 115 8.95 -3.88 15.44
CA ASN A 115 9.18 -5.32 15.32
C ASN A 115 7.92 -6.19 15.49
N GLU A 116 6.82 -5.60 15.97
CA GLU A 116 5.59 -6.34 16.30
C GLU A 116 4.50 -6.17 15.23
N PRO A 117 3.86 -7.26 14.77
CA PRO A 117 2.79 -7.17 13.80
C PRO A 117 1.53 -6.56 14.43
N THR A 118 0.91 -5.64 13.68
CA THR A 118 -0.38 -5.03 14.04
C THR A 118 -1.55 -5.82 13.43
N VAL A 119 -2.79 -5.49 13.83
CA VAL A 119 -4.00 -6.03 13.17
C VAL A 119 -3.98 -5.77 11.66
N PHE A 120 -3.38 -4.66 11.23
CA PHE A 120 -3.27 -4.33 9.83
C PHE A 120 -2.17 -5.11 9.11
N SER A 121 -0.97 -5.22 9.69
CA SER A 121 0.23 -5.76 9.04
C SER A 121 0.41 -7.28 9.19
N THR A 122 -0.27 -7.91 10.15
CA THR A 122 -0.16 -9.36 10.36
C THR A 122 -0.68 -10.16 9.16
N THR A 123 0.03 -11.23 8.82
CA THR A 123 -0.45 -12.25 7.87
C THR A 123 -0.97 -13.50 8.58
N ASP A 124 -0.86 -13.57 9.92
CA ASP A 124 -1.39 -14.67 10.73
C ASP A 124 -2.86 -14.40 11.08
N ARG A 125 -3.74 -15.29 10.61
CA ARG A 125 -5.19 -15.21 10.82
C ARG A 125 -5.59 -15.41 12.29
N HIS A 126 -4.90 -16.27 13.03
CA HIS A 126 -5.22 -16.52 14.43
C HIS A 126 -4.87 -15.30 15.28
N PHE A 127 -3.64 -14.77 15.11
CA PHE A 127 -3.23 -13.53 15.74
C PHE A 127 -4.16 -12.36 15.37
N HIS A 128 -4.50 -12.22 14.09
CA HIS A 128 -5.44 -11.20 13.62
C HIS A 128 -6.80 -11.30 14.33
N THR A 129 -7.39 -12.50 14.37
CA THR A 129 -8.71 -12.74 14.96
C THR A 129 -8.70 -12.43 16.45
N HIS A 130 -7.67 -12.88 17.17
CA HIS A 130 -7.51 -12.60 18.59
C HIS A 130 -7.42 -11.10 18.87
N ARG A 131 -6.54 -10.37 18.17
CA ARG A 131 -6.38 -8.92 18.35
C ARG A 131 -7.61 -8.13 17.91
N ARG A 132 -8.25 -8.51 16.80
CA ARG A 132 -9.47 -7.86 16.30
C ARG A 132 -10.62 -7.99 17.30
N ARG A 133 -10.74 -9.13 17.99
CA ARG A 133 -11.76 -9.34 19.03
C ARG A 133 -11.61 -8.35 20.19
N LEU A 134 -10.38 -8.05 20.62
CA LEU A 134 -10.13 -7.07 21.68
C LEU A 134 -10.58 -5.65 21.29
N LEU A 135 -10.46 -5.30 20.01
CA LEU A 135 -10.88 -4.00 19.49
C LEU A 135 -12.38 -3.91 19.17
N ALA A 136 -13.13 -5.03 19.13
CA ALA A 136 -14.50 -5.05 18.64
C ALA A 136 -15.49 -4.27 19.53
N SER A 137 -15.29 -4.27 20.85
CA SER A 137 -16.15 -3.57 21.81
C SER A 137 -16.04 -2.04 21.72
N PRO A 138 -14.84 -1.42 21.78
CA PRO A 138 -14.71 0.04 21.71
C PRO A 138 -15.15 0.62 20.35
N ILE A 139 -15.04 -0.13 19.26
CA ILE A 139 -15.47 0.30 17.92
C ILE A 139 -16.90 -0.10 17.56
N SER A 140 -17.66 -0.66 18.50
CA SER A 140 -19.05 -1.05 18.25
C SER A 140 -19.95 0.17 18.08
N ASN A 141 -21.07 0.02 17.35
CA ASN A 141 -22.04 1.10 17.13
C ASN A 141 -22.55 1.73 18.45
N SER A 142 -22.76 0.90 19.49
CA SER A 142 -23.21 1.40 20.80
C SER A 142 -22.13 2.21 21.51
N SER A 143 -20.85 1.84 21.36
CA SER A 143 -19.73 2.64 21.88
C SER A 143 -19.55 3.93 21.09
N LEU A 144 -19.62 3.88 19.76
CA LEU A 144 -19.49 5.05 18.90
C LEU A 144 -20.62 6.07 19.12
N ALA A 145 -21.86 5.63 19.33
CA ALA A 145 -22.98 6.53 19.62
C ALA A 145 -22.75 7.39 20.88
N ARG A 146 -22.06 6.86 21.90
CA ARG A 146 -21.70 7.64 23.10
C ARG A 146 -20.60 8.69 22.83
N LEU A 147 -19.81 8.48 21.78
CA LEU A 147 -18.69 9.35 21.40
C LEU A 147 -19.10 10.42 20.38
N GLU A 148 -20.27 10.30 19.78
CA GLU A 148 -20.78 11.26 18.79
C GLU A 148 -20.75 12.71 19.29
N PRO A 149 -21.18 13.07 20.52
CA PRO A 149 -21.13 14.45 20.97
C PRO A 149 -19.71 15.02 21.05
N LEU A 150 -18.75 14.18 21.45
CA LEU A 150 -17.33 14.54 21.51
C LEU A 150 -16.78 14.79 20.11
N ILE A 151 -17.05 13.88 19.16
CA ILE A 151 -16.64 14.03 17.76
C ILE A 151 -17.27 15.28 17.14
N ALA A 152 -18.58 15.48 17.34
CA ALA A 152 -19.29 16.65 16.83
C ALA A 152 -18.72 17.97 17.38
N ASN A 153 -18.33 18.00 18.64
CA ASN A 153 -17.66 19.16 19.23
C ASN A 153 -16.31 19.45 18.56
N ARG A 154 -15.47 18.42 18.31
CA ARG A 154 -14.19 18.58 17.61
C ARG A 154 -14.38 19.06 16.17
N VAL A 155 -15.39 18.53 15.47
CA VAL A 155 -15.78 19.00 14.13
C VAL A 155 -16.17 20.47 14.15
N ARG A 156 -17.02 20.89 15.10
CA ARG A 156 -17.42 22.30 15.25
C ARG A 156 -16.21 23.21 15.46
N ILE A 157 -15.30 22.85 16.37
CA ILE A 157 -14.07 23.63 16.62
C ILE A 157 -13.22 23.72 15.36
N ALA A 158 -13.05 22.63 14.61
CA ALA A 158 -12.30 22.64 13.36
C ALA A 158 -12.90 23.60 12.32
N VAL A 159 -14.23 23.58 12.15
CA VAL A 159 -14.94 24.50 11.24
C VAL A 159 -14.81 25.95 11.69
N GLU A 160 -14.92 26.22 13.00
CA GLU A 160 -14.71 27.55 13.57
C GLU A 160 -13.30 28.06 13.28
N LYS A 161 -12.27 27.22 13.46
CA LYS A 161 -10.88 27.57 13.18
C LYS A 161 -10.62 27.84 11.70
N ILE A 162 -11.16 27.00 10.81
CA ILE A 162 -11.12 27.22 9.36
C ILE A 162 -11.76 28.58 9.01
N THR A 163 -12.91 28.89 9.62
CA THR A 163 -13.63 30.15 9.40
C THR A 163 -12.82 31.35 9.88
N MET A 164 -12.20 31.25 11.06
CA MET A 164 -11.33 32.30 11.61
C MET A 164 -10.10 32.55 10.72
N ASP A 165 -9.44 31.50 10.24
CA ASP A 165 -8.30 31.63 9.32
C ASP A 165 -8.72 32.34 8.01
N ILE A 166 -9.89 32.00 7.45
CA ILE A 166 -10.42 32.68 6.26
C ILE A 166 -10.67 34.16 6.54
N ILE A 167 -11.30 34.50 7.67
CA ILE A 167 -11.59 35.90 8.02
C ILE A 167 -10.28 36.69 8.21
N ALA A 168 -9.26 36.09 8.82
CA ALA A 168 -7.99 36.74 9.12
C ALA A 168 -7.07 36.88 7.90
N HIS A 169 -7.04 35.89 7.02
CA HIS A 169 -6.03 35.78 5.95
C HIS A 169 -6.60 35.72 4.54
N GLY A 170 -7.93 35.61 4.38
CA GLY A 170 -8.61 35.45 3.09
C GLY A 170 -8.49 34.05 2.48
N VAL A 171 -7.63 33.20 3.02
CA VAL A 171 -7.39 31.81 2.60
C VAL A 171 -7.13 30.93 3.82
N THR A 172 -7.36 29.62 3.71
CA THR A 172 -7.09 28.67 4.79
C THR A 172 -6.60 27.33 4.24
N ASP A 173 -5.69 26.69 4.98
CA ASP A 173 -5.28 25.32 4.73
C ASP A 173 -6.24 24.36 5.44
N VAL A 174 -7.20 23.84 4.68
CA VAL A 174 -8.20 22.89 5.19
C VAL A 174 -7.56 21.55 5.58
N PHE A 175 -6.49 21.13 4.89
CA PHE A 175 -5.81 19.87 5.17
C PHE A 175 -5.16 19.89 6.57
N LYS A 176 -4.51 21.01 6.92
CA LYS A 176 -3.99 21.26 8.29
C LYS A 176 -5.08 21.04 9.34
N TRP A 177 -6.24 21.69 9.19
CA TRP A 177 -7.31 21.64 10.19
C TRP A 177 -7.97 20.26 10.28
N TRP A 178 -8.15 19.56 9.16
CA TRP A 178 -8.63 18.19 9.17
C TRP A 178 -7.65 17.23 9.83
N LEU A 179 -6.34 17.42 9.61
CA LEU A 179 -5.33 16.61 10.26
C LEU A 179 -5.33 16.83 11.77
N PHE A 180 -5.44 18.07 12.24
CA PHE A 180 -5.54 18.38 13.68
C PHE A 180 -6.79 17.77 14.31
N MET A 181 -7.95 17.95 13.66
CA MET A 181 -9.21 17.37 14.10
C MET A 181 -9.13 15.84 14.18
N ALA A 182 -8.64 15.18 13.14
CA ALA A 182 -8.52 13.72 13.13
C ALA A 182 -7.56 13.23 14.22
N THR A 183 -6.42 13.90 14.39
CA THR A 183 -5.42 13.57 15.42
C THR A 183 -5.99 13.72 16.83
N ASP A 184 -6.72 14.80 17.10
CA ASP A 184 -7.33 15.03 18.41
C ASP A 184 -8.43 14.02 18.71
N ILE A 185 -9.31 13.74 17.74
CA ILE A 185 -10.35 12.71 17.89
C ILE A 185 -9.69 11.35 18.15
N ILE A 186 -8.70 10.94 17.34
CA ILE A 186 -8.03 9.64 17.53
C ILE A 186 -7.32 9.59 18.89
N GLY A 187 -6.66 10.68 19.30
CA GLY A 187 -5.99 10.79 20.60
C GLY A 187 -6.98 10.59 21.74
N GLU A 188 -8.08 11.32 21.72
CA GLU A 188 -9.09 11.28 22.78
C GLU A 188 -9.78 9.91 22.86
N LEU A 189 -10.07 9.30 21.70
CA LEU A 189 -10.69 7.97 21.65
C LEU A 189 -9.72 6.83 22.04
N THR A 190 -8.42 7.01 21.86
CA THR A 190 -7.42 5.96 22.11
C THR A 190 -6.79 6.07 23.50
N PHE A 191 -6.52 7.29 23.96
CA PHE A 191 -5.77 7.58 25.19
C PHE A 191 -6.60 8.27 26.28
N GLY A 192 -7.82 8.70 25.97
CA GLY A 192 -8.72 9.38 26.90
C GLY A 192 -8.49 10.89 27.04
N ASP A 193 -7.51 11.46 26.34
CA ASP A 193 -7.31 12.91 26.21
C ASP A 193 -6.85 13.26 24.78
N SER A 194 -7.16 14.48 24.35
CA SER A 194 -6.76 15.03 23.06
C SER A 194 -5.34 15.61 23.14
N PHE A 195 -4.65 15.65 22.00
CA PHE A 195 -3.36 16.32 21.86
C PHE A 195 -3.46 17.85 21.80
N ARG A 196 -4.70 18.37 21.78
CA ARG A 196 -5.07 19.77 21.73
C ARG A 196 -4.47 20.50 20.52
N MET A 197 -4.43 19.81 19.38
CA MET A 197 -3.90 20.34 18.12
C MET A 197 -4.80 21.43 17.55
N LEU A 198 -6.12 21.31 17.73
CA LEU A 198 -7.08 22.33 17.33
C LEU A 198 -6.93 23.63 18.15
N GLU A 199 -6.54 23.53 19.41
CA GLU A 199 -6.36 24.67 20.32
C GLU A 199 -4.98 25.32 20.22
N SER A 200 -3.92 24.57 19.87
CA SER A 200 -2.51 24.99 19.98
C SER A 200 -1.93 25.77 18.78
N SER A 201 -2.75 26.24 17.84
CA SER A 201 -2.31 26.93 16.61
C SER A 201 -1.83 28.39 16.79
N HIS A 202 -1.22 28.72 17.93
CA HIS A 202 -0.66 30.06 18.24
C HIS A 202 0.84 30.04 18.57
N GLN A 203 1.60 29.07 18.05
CA GLN A 203 3.07 29.11 18.10
C GLN A 203 3.67 28.91 16.71
#